data_AF-A0A1F9AVL9-F1
#
_entry.id   AF-A0A1F9AVL9-F1
#
_cell.length_a   1.000
_cell.length_b   1.000
_cell.length_c   1.000
_cell.angle_alpha   90.00
_cell.angle_beta   90.00
_cell.angle_gamma   90.00
#
_symmetry.space_group_name_H-M   'P 1'
#
loop_
_entity.id
_entity.type
_entity.pdbx_description
1 polymer ?
#
loop_
_entity_poly.entity_id
_entity_poly.type
_entity_poly.pdbx_seq_one_letter_code
_entity_poly.pdbx_strand_id
1 'polypeptide(L)'
;MKELKWLDQYSGESVEELIALEGKYRIDSLVLAFEQALDQKEARAGANQITAEERVIQAIEALEREVNNGGYSQFFLNSSREYAPIIVEALTRISCPKTAEITRRAIAALGISGSFTEAAIAEVMEAESSEREEKLEQCDNEYFQSGESIETGLFQFIKTNRDKINLGISRSKPDR
;
A
#
# COMPACT_ATOMS: atom_id res chain seq x y z
N MET A 1 1.47 12.62 26.79
CA MET A 1 2.02 12.02 25.54
C MET A 1 2.56 13.15 24.70
N LYS A 2 3.70 12.97 24.02
CA LYS A 2 4.25 13.99 23.13
C LYS A 2 3.50 13.91 21.80
N GLU A 3 2.89 15.00 21.35
CA GLU A 3 2.25 15.01 20.02
C GLU A 3 3.30 14.80 18.93
N LEU A 4 3.08 13.78 18.09
CA LEU A 4 3.93 13.48 16.95
C LEU A 4 3.54 14.40 15.78
N LYS A 5 4.53 14.85 15.02
CA LYS A 5 4.32 15.72 13.85
C LYS A 5 3.78 14.93 12.66
N TRP A 6 3.06 15.61 11.78
CA TRP A 6 2.76 15.11 10.44
C TRP A 6 3.88 15.52 9.49
N LEU A 7 4.32 14.62 8.60
CA LEU A 7 5.23 14.93 7.51
C LEU A 7 4.41 15.28 6.27
N ASP A 8 4.36 16.56 5.91
CA ASP A 8 3.44 17.06 4.87
C ASP A 8 3.71 16.48 3.49
N GLN A 9 4.99 16.31 3.13
CA GLN A 9 5.40 15.77 1.84
C GLN A 9 6.83 15.23 1.90
N TYR A 10 7.10 14.25 1.06
CA TYR A 10 8.46 13.82 0.73
C TYR A 10 9.22 14.91 -0.03
N SER A 11 10.44 15.20 0.40
CA SER A 11 11.27 16.30 -0.14
C SER A 11 12.66 15.87 -0.61
N GLY A 12 12.89 14.55 -0.74
CA GLY A 12 14.16 13.98 -1.20
C GLY A 12 15.02 13.39 -0.08
N GLU A 13 14.40 13.01 1.04
CA GLU A 13 15.03 12.31 2.15
C GLU A 13 15.44 10.88 1.75
N SER A 14 16.65 10.47 2.13
CA SER A 14 17.04 9.06 2.01
C SER A 14 16.20 8.16 2.94
N VAL A 15 16.23 6.85 2.68
CA VAL A 15 15.60 5.82 3.53
C VAL A 15 15.99 6.01 5.01
N GLU A 16 17.28 6.24 5.27
CA GLU A 16 17.80 6.44 6.63
C GLU A 16 17.32 7.76 7.26
N GLU A 17 17.21 8.82 6.47
CA GLU A 17 16.69 10.11 6.93
C GLU A 17 15.20 9.98 7.33
N LEU A 18 14.37 9.30 6.53
CA LEU A 18 12.97 9.04 6.87
C LEU A 18 12.83 8.12 8.09
N ILE A 19 13.62 7.05 8.19
CA ILE A 19 13.60 6.16 9.35
C ILE A 19 13.97 6.92 10.64
N ALA A 20 14.95 7.83 10.58
CA ALA A 20 15.39 8.64 11.72
C ALA A 20 14.34 9.65 12.23
N LEU A 21 13.21 9.80 11.54
CA LEU A 21 12.05 10.58 11.96
C LEU A 21 11.09 9.81 12.87
N GLU A 22 11.29 8.49 13.05
CA GLU A 22 10.53 7.66 13.99
C GLU A 22 10.52 8.28 15.40
N GLY A 23 9.36 8.31 16.04
CA GLY A 23 9.16 8.91 17.36
C GLY A 23 9.17 10.44 17.39
N LYS A 24 9.38 11.11 16.25
CA LYS A 24 9.16 12.55 16.06
C LYS A 24 7.94 12.83 15.19
N TYR A 25 7.71 11.96 14.19
CA TYR A 25 6.61 12.03 13.24
C TYR A 25 5.69 10.82 13.40
N ARG A 26 4.43 10.97 12.98
CA ARG A 26 3.48 9.88 12.95
C ARG A 26 3.88 8.88 11.86
N ILE A 27 3.73 7.59 12.16
CA ILE A 27 4.17 6.51 11.27
C ILE A 27 3.42 6.55 9.93
N ASP A 28 2.11 6.80 9.96
CA ASP A 28 1.29 6.95 8.75
C ASP A 28 1.85 8.02 7.78
N SER A 29 2.27 9.18 8.29
CA SER A 29 2.91 10.20 7.45
C SER A 29 4.30 9.80 6.93
N LEU A 30 5.01 8.91 7.63
CA LEU A 30 6.32 8.42 7.18
C LEU A 30 6.17 7.39 6.07
N VAL A 31 5.26 6.41 6.21
CA VAL A 31 5.01 5.41 5.16
C VAL A 31 4.42 6.06 3.90
N LEU A 32 3.58 7.08 4.05
CA LEU A 32 3.11 7.92 2.94
C LEU A 32 4.27 8.61 2.22
N ALA A 33 5.27 9.12 2.93
CA ALA A 33 6.45 9.73 2.31
C ALA A 33 7.28 8.69 1.53
N PHE A 34 7.32 7.43 1.97
CA PHE A 34 7.93 6.35 1.19
C PHE A 34 7.14 6.07 -0.10
N GLU A 35 5.81 6.00 -0.07
CA GLU A 35 4.99 5.87 -1.28
C GLU A 35 5.25 7.01 -2.25
N GLN A 36 5.17 8.27 -1.79
CA GLN A 36 5.43 9.46 -2.62
C GLN A 36 6.82 9.41 -3.28
N ALA A 37 7.84 8.96 -2.55
CA ALA A 37 9.19 8.81 -3.07
C ALA A 37 9.28 7.73 -4.16
N LEU A 38 8.58 6.62 -3.99
CA LEU A 38 8.56 5.51 -4.94
C LEU A 38 7.76 5.86 -6.20
N ASP A 39 6.66 6.59 -6.07
CA ASP A 39 5.90 7.08 -7.22
C ASP A 39 6.74 8.06 -8.06
N GLN A 40 7.49 8.96 -7.40
CA GLN A 40 8.45 9.83 -8.09
C GLN A 40 9.56 9.03 -8.79
N LYS A 41 10.08 7.98 -8.14
CA LYS A 41 11.07 7.09 -8.73
C LYS A 41 10.51 6.38 -9.96
N GLU A 42 9.32 5.80 -9.85
CA GLU A 42 8.63 5.07 -10.92
C GLU A 42 8.35 6.00 -12.11
N ALA A 43 7.82 7.20 -11.87
CA ALA A 43 7.57 8.18 -12.92
C ALA A 43 8.85 8.59 -13.68
N ARG A 44 10.00 8.63 -12.99
CA ARG A 44 11.29 9.01 -13.59
C ARG A 44 12.02 7.85 -14.27
N ALA A 45 12.01 6.67 -13.66
CA ALA A 45 12.88 5.55 -14.02
C ALA A 45 12.13 4.36 -14.64
N GLY A 46 10.80 4.34 -14.52
CA GLY A 46 9.91 3.28 -14.98
C GLY A 46 9.64 2.21 -13.93
N ALA A 47 8.49 1.54 -14.06
CA ALA A 47 8.03 0.47 -13.17
C ALA A 47 9.03 -0.68 -13.02
N ASN A 48 9.83 -0.95 -14.06
CA ASN A 48 10.85 -2.02 -14.03
C ASN A 48 12.04 -1.73 -13.10
N GLN A 49 12.16 -0.50 -12.57
CA GLN A 49 13.16 -0.11 -11.58
C GLN A 49 12.65 -0.21 -10.14
N ILE A 50 11.37 -0.56 -9.95
CA ILE A 50 10.78 -0.79 -8.64
C ILE A 50 11.09 -2.21 -8.18
N THR A 51 11.69 -2.34 -6.99
CA THR A 51 12.04 -3.64 -6.42
C THR A 51 10.80 -4.33 -5.82
N ALA A 52 10.91 -5.63 -5.52
CA ALA A 52 9.81 -6.36 -4.89
C ALA A 52 9.47 -5.84 -3.49
N GLU A 53 10.44 -5.31 -2.74
CA GLU A 53 10.21 -4.66 -1.45
C GLU A 53 9.53 -3.29 -1.61
N GLU A 54 9.93 -2.50 -2.60
CA GLU A 54 9.31 -1.21 -2.88
C GLU A 54 7.87 -1.37 -3.37
N ARG A 55 7.62 -2.39 -4.19
CA ARG A 55 6.26 -2.71 -4.66
C ARG A 55 5.33 -3.11 -3.51
N VAL A 56 5.84 -3.72 -2.44
CA VAL A 56 5.05 -3.99 -1.22
C VAL A 56 4.61 -2.68 -0.57
N ILE A 57 5.48 -1.67 -0.52
CA ILE A 57 5.14 -0.37 0.08
C ILE A 57 3.99 0.29 -0.70
N GLN A 58 4.13 0.39 -2.02
CA GLN A 58 3.07 0.95 -2.87
C GLN A 58 1.76 0.16 -2.76
N ALA A 59 1.82 -1.17 -2.74
CA ALA A 59 0.64 -2.02 -2.63
C ALA A 59 -0.13 -1.78 -1.32
N ILE A 60 0.58 -1.69 -0.20
CA ILE A 60 -0.05 -1.50 1.12
C ILE A 60 -0.63 -0.10 1.25
N GLU A 61 0.10 0.95 0.86
CA GLU A 61 -0.41 2.33 0.93
C GLU A 61 -1.60 2.53 -0.02
N ALA A 62 -1.56 1.93 -1.21
CA ALA A 62 -2.71 1.92 -2.11
C ALA A 62 -3.92 1.20 -1.49
N LEU A 63 -3.75 0.05 -0.84
CA LEU A 63 -4.84 -0.63 -0.15
C LEU A 63 -5.43 0.24 0.96
N GLU A 64 -4.58 0.75 1.87
CA GLU A 64 -4.98 1.63 2.97
C GLU A 64 -5.77 2.83 2.43
N ARG A 65 -5.25 3.52 1.41
CA ARG A 65 -5.89 4.71 0.84
C ARG A 65 -7.24 4.39 0.22
N GLU A 66 -7.39 3.30 -0.52
CA GLU A 66 -8.66 3.00 -1.19
C GLU A 66 -9.70 2.45 -0.21
N VAL A 67 -9.32 1.53 0.67
CA VAL A 67 -10.24 0.89 1.61
C VAL A 67 -10.75 1.91 2.65
N ASN A 68 -9.90 2.79 3.16
CA ASN A 68 -10.34 3.85 4.08
C ASN A 68 -11.23 4.91 3.41
N ASN A 69 -11.16 5.07 2.08
CA ASN A 69 -11.96 6.06 1.35
C ASN A 69 -13.29 5.51 0.82
N GLY A 70 -13.31 4.26 0.35
CA GLY A 70 -14.50 3.66 -0.29
C GLY A 70 -14.48 2.13 -0.31
N GLY A 71 -13.73 1.50 0.59
CA GLY A 71 -13.71 0.06 0.76
C GLY A 71 -12.96 -0.70 -0.34
N TYR A 72 -13.02 -2.03 -0.27
CA TYR A 72 -12.45 -2.93 -1.26
C TYR A 72 -13.05 -2.71 -2.65
N SER A 73 -14.31 -2.30 -2.74
CA SER A 73 -14.94 -1.89 -4.01
C SER A 73 -14.12 -0.80 -4.71
N GLN A 74 -13.71 0.23 -3.97
CA GLN A 74 -12.86 1.29 -4.50
C GLN A 74 -11.46 0.79 -4.85
N PHE A 75 -10.87 -0.10 -4.03
CA PHE A 75 -9.57 -0.72 -4.33
C PHE A 75 -9.57 -1.46 -5.68
N PHE A 76 -10.64 -2.23 -5.97
CA PHE A 76 -10.76 -2.97 -7.23
C PHE A 76 -11.25 -2.12 -8.41
N LEU A 77 -11.99 -1.03 -8.16
CA LEU A 77 -12.47 -0.10 -9.20
C LEU A 77 -11.46 0.98 -9.59
N ASN A 78 -10.46 1.27 -8.78
CA ASN A 78 -9.42 2.23 -9.12
C ASN A 78 -8.20 1.55 -9.74
N SER A 79 -7.21 2.33 -10.18
CA SER A 79 -5.95 1.81 -10.73
C SER A 79 -5.19 0.94 -9.71
N SER A 80 -5.43 1.16 -8.41
CA SER A 80 -4.88 0.36 -7.30
C SER A 80 -5.13 -1.16 -7.43
N ARG A 81 -6.09 -1.58 -8.25
CA ARG A 81 -6.33 -2.99 -8.60
C ARG A 81 -5.09 -3.69 -9.19
N GLU A 82 -4.13 -2.94 -9.75
CA GLU A 82 -2.84 -3.46 -10.22
C GLU A 82 -2.07 -4.23 -9.12
N TYR A 83 -2.31 -3.89 -7.85
CA TYR A 83 -1.67 -4.52 -6.70
C TYR A 83 -2.41 -5.76 -6.18
N ALA A 84 -3.64 -6.01 -6.63
CA ALA A 84 -4.45 -7.13 -6.16
C ALA A 84 -3.75 -8.50 -6.26
N PRO A 85 -2.93 -8.81 -7.29
CA PRO A 85 -2.23 -10.10 -7.36
C PRO A 85 -1.21 -10.34 -6.25
N ILE A 86 -0.67 -9.27 -5.63
CA ILE A 86 0.38 -9.39 -4.61
C ILE A 86 -0.08 -8.98 -3.21
N ILE A 87 -1.25 -8.32 -3.08
CA ILE A 87 -1.63 -7.63 -1.84
C ILE A 87 -1.75 -8.55 -0.62
N VAL A 88 -2.22 -9.80 -0.81
CA VAL A 88 -2.33 -10.78 0.28
C VAL A 88 -0.95 -11.20 0.79
N GLU A 89 0.01 -11.39 -0.12
CA GLU A 89 1.40 -11.68 0.25
C GLU A 89 2.04 -10.46 0.93
N ALA A 90 1.82 -9.26 0.40
CA ALA A 90 2.31 -8.01 0.98
C ALA A 90 1.84 -7.84 2.44
N LEU A 91 0.54 -8.04 2.71
CA LEU A 91 -0.03 -8.00 4.06
C LEU A 91 0.60 -9.03 4.99
N THR A 92 0.86 -10.23 4.47
CA THR A 92 1.56 -11.28 5.23
C THR A 92 3.00 -10.87 5.56
N ARG A 93 3.71 -10.25 4.62
CA ARG A 93 5.10 -9.78 4.79
C ARG A 93 5.23 -8.66 5.82
N ILE A 94 4.20 -7.86 6.02
CA ILE A 94 4.16 -6.81 7.04
C ILE A 94 3.56 -7.28 8.39
N SER A 95 3.32 -8.59 8.54
CA SER A 95 2.74 -9.20 9.75
C SER A 95 1.31 -8.76 10.06
N CYS A 96 0.47 -8.60 9.03
CA CYS A 96 -0.98 -8.34 9.13
C CYS A 96 -1.81 -9.53 8.62
N PRO A 97 -1.76 -10.70 9.28
CA PRO A 97 -2.43 -11.91 8.82
C PRO A 97 -3.96 -11.82 8.83
N LYS A 98 -4.59 -11.05 9.72
CA LYS A 98 -6.06 -10.90 9.71
C LYS A 98 -6.50 -10.09 8.51
N THR A 99 -5.85 -8.96 8.24
CA THR A 99 -6.13 -8.15 7.06
C THR A 99 -5.82 -8.94 5.78
N ALA A 100 -4.78 -9.79 5.78
CA ALA A 100 -4.50 -10.69 4.66
C ALA A 100 -5.64 -11.68 4.39
N GLU A 101 -6.25 -12.25 5.44
CA GLU A 101 -7.42 -13.13 5.32
C GLU A 101 -8.64 -12.39 4.77
N ILE A 102 -8.96 -11.22 5.33
CA ILE A 102 -10.07 -10.38 4.88
C ILE A 102 -9.89 -10.01 3.41
N THR A 103 -8.70 -9.55 3.03
CA THR A 103 -8.36 -9.19 1.64
C THR A 103 -8.47 -10.39 0.71
N ARG A 104 -8.10 -11.60 1.15
CA ARG A 104 -8.26 -12.81 0.35
C ARG A 104 -9.73 -13.14 0.10
N ARG A 105 -10.61 -12.95 1.09
CA ARG A 105 -12.06 -13.11 0.90
C ARG A 105 -12.63 -12.04 -0.02
N ALA A 106 -12.16 -10.79 0.08
CA ALA A 106 -12.54 -9.72 -0.85
C ALA A 106 -12.14 -10.06 -2.30
N ILE A 107 -10.94 -10.59 -2.52
CA ILE A 107 -10.50 -11.11 -3.82
C ILE A 107 -11.38 -12.27 -4.29
N ALA A 108 -11.70 -13.22 -3.41
CA ALA A 108 -12.54 -14.36 -3.74
C ALA A 108 -13.98 -13.94 -4.12
N ALA A 109 -14.48 -12.84 -3.56
CA ALA A 109 -15.79 -12.29 -3.89
C ALA A 109 -15.89 -11.83 -5.36
N LEU A 110 -14.77 -11.58 -6.03
CA LEU A 110 -14.74 -11.28 -7.47
C LEU A 110 -15.12 -12.48 -8.34
N GLY A 111 -15.06 -13.71 -7.82
CA GLY A 111 -15.49 -14.92 -8.55
C GLY A 111 -14.68 -15.23 -9.81
N ILE A 112 -13.47 -14.66 -9.95
CA ILE A 112 -12.60 -14.87 -11.12
C ILE A 112 -12.10 -16.31 -11.12
N SER A 113 -12.58 -17.10 -12.08
CA SER A 113 -12.28 -18.54 -12.21
C SER A 113 -11.04 -18.84 -13.07
N GLY A 114 -10.44 -17.81 -13.69
CA GLY A 114 -9.30 -17.91 -14.60
C GLY A 114 -8.07 -17.17 -14.08
N SER A 115 -7.23 -16.69 -15.01
CA SER A 115 -6.07 -15.88 -14.67
C SER A 115 -6.50 -14.62 -13.92
N PHE A 116 -5.99 -14.46 -12.71
CA PHE A 116 -6.23 -13.28 -11.90
C PHE A 116 -5.34 -12.12 -12.38
N THR A 117 -5.89 -11.29 -13.26
CA THR A 117 -5.20 -10.15 -13.89
C THR A 117 -5.95 -8.85 -13.63
N GLU A 118 -5.27 -7.72 -13.79
CA GLU A 118 -5.86 -6.38 -13.71
C GLU A 118 -7.09 -6.23 -14.63
N ALA A 119 -6.98 -6.74 -15.86
CA ALA A 119 -8.05 -6.70 -16.85
C ALA A 119 -9.26 -7.57 -16.44
N ALA A 120 -9.02 -8.76 -15.86
CA ALA A 120 -10.11 -9.61 -15.38
C ALA A 120 -10.84 -8.97 -14.18
N ILE A 121 -10.09 -8.31 -13.28
CA ILE A 121 -10.69 -7.54 -12.18
C ILE A 121 -11.53 -6.38 -12.74
N ALA A 122 -11.01 -5.68 -13.75
CA ALA A 122 -11.73 -4.60 -14.42
C ALA A 122 -13.09 -5.03 -14.97
N GLU A 123 -13.08 -6.11 -15.75
CA GLU A 123 -14.26 -6.67 -16.39
C GLU A 123 -15.30 -7.11 -15.36
N VAL A 124 -14.87 -7.80 -14.30
CA VAL A 124 -15.79 -8.21 -13.22
C VAL A 124 -16.40 -7.01 -12.51
N MET A 125 -15.59 -6.00 -12.17
CA MET A 125 -16.06 -4.85 -11.42
C MET A 125 -16.96 -3.91 -12.24
N GLU A 126 -16.91 -3.95 -13.57
CA GLU A 126 -17.83 -3.21 -14.45
C GLU A 126 -19.24 -3.80 -14.42
N ALA A 127 -19.37 -5.12 -14.24
CA ALA A 127 -20.67 -5.77 -14.10
C ALA A 127 -21.25 -5.55 -12.70
N GLU A 128 -22.48 -5.06 -12.60
CA GLU A 128 -23.21 -4.94 -11.33
C GLU A 128 -23.45 -6.33 -10.68
N SER A 129 -23.23 -6.42 -9.37
CA SER A 129 -23.47 -7.65 -8.61
C SER A 129 -23.70 -7.35 -7.15
N SER A 130 -24.96 -7.40 -6.72
CA SER A 130 -25.32 -7.18 -5.31
C SER A 130 -24.70 -8.23 -4.37
N GLU A 131 -24.53 -9.47 -4.84
CA GLU A 131 -23.87 -10.51 -4.05
C GLU A 131 -22.39 -10.19 -3.80
N ARG A 132 -21.68 -9.66 -4.82
CA ARG A 132 -20.30 -9.21 -4.66
C ARG A 132 -20.24 -8.02 -3.72
N GLU A 133 -21.11 -7.03 -3.92
CA GLU A 133 -21.16 -5.82 -3.08
C GLU A 133 -21.37 -6.15 -1.60
N GLU A 134 -22.31 -7.05 -1.28
CA GLU A 134 -22.56 -7.50 0.10
C GLU A 134 -21.33 -8.18 0.71
N LYS A 135 -20.64 -9.04 -0.06
CA LYS A 135 -19.41 -9.69 0.39
C LYS A 135 -18.26 -8.71 0.60
N LEU A 136 -18.14 -7.69 -0.26
CA LEU A 136 -17.12 -6.65 -0.12
C LEU A 136 -17.42 -5.75 1.09
N GLU A 137 -18.67 -5.35 1.29
CA GLU A 137 -19.10 -4.58 2.47
C GLU A 137 -18.83 -5.34 3.78
N GLN A 138 -19.05 -6.66 3.80
CA GLN A 138 -18.65 -7.47 4.94
C GLN A 138 -17.13 -7.40 5.19
N CYS A 139 -16.32 -7.47 4.14
CA CYS A 139 -14.87 -7.37 4.26
C CYS A 139 -14.42 -5.98 4.75
N ASP A 140 -15.06 -4.90 4.27
CA ASP A 140 -14.80 -3.54 4.73
C ASP A 140 -15.07 -3.40 6.24
N ASN A 141 -16.21 -3.90 6.70
CA ASN A 141 -16.55 -3.88 8.13
C ASN A 141 -15.53 -4.65 8.98
N GLU A 142 -15.10 -5.83 8.53
CA GLU A 142 -14.09 -6.62 9.22
C GLU A 142 -12.70 -5.96 9.17
N TYR A 143 -12.36 -5.25 8.09
CA TYR A 143 -11.11 -4.50 7.95
C TYR A 143 -10.94 -3.47 9.06
N PHE A 144 -11.97 -2.63 9.26
CA PHE A 144 -11.99 -1.61 10.32
C PHE A 144 -11.98 -2.20 11.73
N GLN A 145 -12.35 -3.47 11.88
CA GLN A 145 -12.38 -4.19 13.16
C GLN A 145 -11.17 -5.11 13.39
N SER A 146 -10.26 -5.25 12.40
CA SER A 146 -9.13 -6.18 12.45
C SER A 146 -8.21 -5.93 13.66
N GLY A 147 -8.06 -4.65 14.03
CA GLY A 147 -7.20 -4.17 15.11
C GLY A 147 -5.70 -4.31 14.81
N GLU A 148 -5.33 -4.63 13.57
CA GLU A 148 -3.94 -4.65 13.11
C GLU A 148 -3.51 -3.23 12.73
N SER A 149 -2.32 -2.81 13.16
CA SER A 149 -1.74 -1.52 12.75
C SER A 149 -0.89 -1.74 11.51
N ILE A 150 -1.49 -1.49 10.35
CA ILE A 150 -0.90 -1.71 9.03
C ILE A 150 0.28 -0.77 8.80
N GLU A 151 0.14 0.50 9.18
CA GLU A 151 1.19 1.51 9.10
C GLU A 151 2.41 1.13 9.95
N THR A 152 2.20 0.58 11.15
CA THR A 152 3.31 0.11 12.01
C THR A 152 3.98 -1.12 11.41
N GLY A 153 3.19 -2.09 10.91
CA GLY A 153 3.70 -3.28 10.25
C GLY A 153 4.55 -2.94 9.02
N LEU A 154 4.03 -2.05 8.18
CA LEU A 154 4.72 -1.57 6.98
C LEU A 154 6.02 -0.83 7.35
N PHE A 155 6.00 0.03 8.36
CA PHE A 155 7.21 0.74 8.77
C PHE A 155 8.29 -0.19 9.34
N GLN A 156 7.92 -1.24 10.09
CA GLN A 156 8.90 -2.27 10.50
C GLN A 156 9.43 -3.08 9.32
N PHE A 157 8.59 -3.39 8.34
CA PHE A 157 9.02 -4.03 7.10
C PHE A 157 10.05 -3.16 6.35
N ILE A 158 9.80 -1.85 6.23
CA ILE A 158 10.73 -0.88 5.63
C ILE A 158 12.07 -0.88 6.37
N LYS A 159 12.06 -0.76 7.70
CA LYS A 159 13.28 -0.77 8.52
C LYS A 159 14.09 -2.05 8.34
N THR A 160 13.41 -3.20 8.32
CA THR A 160 14.04 -4.52 8.16
C THR A 160 14.65 -4.71 6.78
N ASN A 161 14.05 -4.13 5.74
CA ASN A 161 14.45 -4.30 4.35
C ASN A 161 15.13 -3.06 3.74
N ARG A 162 15.57 -2.10 4.58
CA ARG A 162 16.09 -0.80 4.15
C ARG A 162 17.20 -0.87 3.11
N ASP A 163 18.06 -1.90 3.16
CA ASP A 163 19.15 -2.09 2.20
C ASP A 163 18.68 -2.51 0.79
N LYS A 164 17.41 -2.90 0.65
CA LYS A 164 16.77 -3.29 -0.62
C LYS A 164 15.83 -2.21 -1.17
N ILE A 165 15.68 -1.11 -0.44
CA ILE A 165 14.82 0.01 -0.80
C ILE A 165 15.72 1.14 -1.26
N ASN A 166 15.47 1.66 -2.46
CA ASN A 166 16.20 2.76 -3.02
C ASN A 166 15.21 3.77 -3.61
N LEU A 167 15.02 4.89 -2.90
CA LEU A 167 14.14 5.99 -3.30
C LEU A 167 14.65 6.79 -4.51
N GLY A 168 15.80 6.41 -5.07
CA GLY A 168 16.28 6.90 -6.35
C GLY A 168 16.87 8.31 -6.32
N ILE A 169 17.16 8.88 -5.14
CA ILE A 169 17.72 10.23 -5.03
C ILE A 169 19.11 10.27 -5.67
N SER A 170 19.22 10.98 -6.79
CA SER A 170 20.47 11.65 -7.13
C SER A 170 20.40 13.01 -6.44
N ARG A 171 21.21 13.24 -5.41
CA ARG A 171 21.36 14.60 -4.88
C ARG A 171 22.00 15.44 -5.98
N SER A 172 21.20 16.15 -6.79
CA SER A 172 21.70 17.41 -7.34
C SER A 172 21.92 18.30 -6.12
N LYS A 173 23.19 18.49 -5.77
CA LYS A 173 23.56 19.55 -4.81
C LYS A 173 22.89 20.83 -5.29
N PRO A 174 22.24 21.62 -4.41
CA PRO A 174 21.87 22.98 -4.80
C PRO A 174 23.18 23.68 -5.18
N ASP A 175 23.20 24.24 -6.40
CA ASP A 175 24.27 25.11 -6.83
C ASP A 175 24.42 26.21 -5.78
N ARG A 176 25.64 26.34 -5.25
CA ARG A 176 26.00 27.40 -4.30
C ARG A 176 26.17 28.72 -5.00
#